data_AF-A0A2D5XJJ7-F1
#
_entry.id   AF-A0A2D5XJJ7-F1
#
_cell.length_a   1.000
_cell.length_b   1.000
_cell.length_c   1.000
_cell.angle_alpha   90.00
_cell.angle_beta   90.00
_cell.angle_gamma   90.00
#
_symmetry.space_group_name_H-M   'P 1'
#
loop_
_entity.id
_entity.type
_entity.pdbx_description
1 polymer ?
#
loop_
_entity_poly.entity_id
_entity_poly.type
_entity_poly.pdbx_seq_one_letter_code
_entity_poly.pdbx_strand_id
1 'polypeptide(L)' 'MKLPEPNFDGGFAVEAALLARRSVRDYGEAPLSLAEVSQLLWAAQGVNAPEGYRTAPSAGALYPLEIHLV' A
#
# COMPACT_ATOMS: atom_id res chain seq x y z
N MET A 1 -8.29 4.87 14.91
CA MET A 1 -6.98 5.56 14.87
C MET A 1 -6.86 6.30 13.55
N LYS A 2 -6.26 7.50 13.51
CA LYS A 2 -6.02 8.21 12.25
C LYS A 2 -4.59 7.91 11.78
N LEU A 3 -4.45 7.48 10.53
CA LEU A 3 -3.15 7.29 9.88
C LEU A 3 -2.70 8.61 9.22
N PRO A 4 -1.39 8.85 9.09
CA PRO A 4 -0.88 9.98 8.29
C PRO A 4 -1.22 9.79 6.81
N GLU A 5 -1.27 10.87 6.03
CA GLU A 5 -1.44 10.78 4.58
C GLU A 5 -0.26 10.01 3.94
N PRO A 6 -0.51 9.13 2.96
CA PRO A 6 0.56 8.45 2.23
C PRO A 6 1.30 9.43 1.32
N ASN A 7 2.54 9.09 0.95
CA ASN A 7 3.31 9.83 -0.03
C ASN A 7 2.93 9.37 -1.45
N PHE A 8 2.50 10.32 -2.28
CA PHE A 8 2.16 10.10 -3.68
C PHE A 8 3.33 10.35 -4.65
N ASP A 9 4.43 10.92 -4.17
CA ASP A 9 5.64 11.24 -4.94
C ASP A 9 6.83 10.39 -4.44
N GLY A 10 6.72 9.07 -4.65
CA GLY A 10 7.76 8.12 -4.27
C GLY A 10 8.91 8.10 -5.28
N GLY A 11 10.15 8.22 -4.80
CA GLY A 11 11.34 8.29 -5.66
C GLY A 11 11.86 6.95 -6.22
N PHE A 12 11.15 5.83 -6.00
CA PHE A 12 11.62 4.51 -6.39
C PHE A 12 10.89 4.02 -7.65
N ALA A 13 11.66 3.80 -8.73
CA ALA A 13 11.10 3.40 -10.02
C ALA A 13 10.39 2.05 -9.95
N VAL A 14 9.26 1.94 -10.65
CA VAL A 14 8.43 0.72 -10.67
C VAL A 14 9.20 -0.46 -11.26
N GLU A 15 10.01 -0.23 -12.30
CA GLU A 15 10.85 -1.25 -12.94
C GLU A 15 11.89 -1.80 -11.96
N ALA A 16 12.50 -0.93 -11.15
CA ALA A 16 13.45 -1.34 -10.12
C ALA A 16 12.76 -2.15 -9.01
N ALA A 17 11.54 -1.77 -8.61
CA ALA A 17 10.74 -2.52 -7.64
C ALA A 17 10.39 -3.92 -8.14
N LEU A 18 9.94 -4.04 -9.39
CA LEU A 18 9.62 -5.32 -10.00
C LEU A 18 10.86 -6.22 -10.09
N LEU A 19 12.02 -5.67 -10.47
CA LEU A 19 13.29 -6.41 -10.55
C LEU A 19 13.78 -6.89 -9.17
N ALA A 20 13.70 -6.02 -8.16
CA ALA A 20 14.17 -6.28 -6.80
C ALA A 20 13.21 -7.15 -5.96
N ARG A 21 11.95 -7.30 -6.37
CA ARG A 21 10.92 -8.01 -5.59
C ARG A 21 11.34 -9.44 -5.24
N ARG A 22 11.36 -9.76 -3.95
CA ARG A 22 11.58 -11.11 -3.39
C ARG A 22 10.58 -11.37 -2.27
N SER A 23 10.33 -12.63 -1.95
CA SER A 23 9.59 -13.00 -0.73
C SER A 23 10.59 -13.14 0.41
N VAL A 24 10.46 -12.30 1.44
CA VAL A 24 11.31 -12.28 2.63
C VAL A 24 10.55 -12.93 3.79
N ARG A 25 11.26 -13.66 4.67
CA ARG A 25 10.67 -14.38 5.82
C ARG A 25 11.44 -14.19 7.13
N ASP A 26 12.45 -13.33 7.10
CA ASP A 26 13.26 -12.94 8.25
C ASP A 26 13.16 -11.41 8.38
N TYR A 27 12.86 -10.93 9.58
CA TYR A 27 12.45 -9.54 9.83
C TYR A 27 13.27 -8.91 10.95
N GLY A 28 13.52 -7.61 10.84
CA GLY A 28 14.13 -6.85 11.93
C GLY A 28 13.19 -6.69 13.12
N GLU A 29 13.76 -6.40 14.29
CA GLU A 29 12.98 -6.16 15.52
C GLU A 29 12.28 -4.80 15.54
N ALA A 30 12.74 -3.85 14.72
CA ALA A 30 12.16 -2.52 14.65
C ALA A 30 10.75 -2.58 14.04
N PRO A 31 9.72 -2.04 14.72
CA PRO A 31 8.38 -1.99 14.16
C PRO A 31 8.30 -0.99 13.01
N LEU A 32 7.33 -1.18 12.12
CA LEU A 32 6.97 -0.16 11.14
C LEU A 32 6.42 1.09 11.83
N SER A 33 6.82 2.25 11.34
CA SER A 33 6.19 3.52 11.68
C SER A 33 4.77 3.59 11.10
N LEU A 34 3.93 4.45 11.69
CA LEU A 34 2.57 4.68 11.17
C LEU A 34 2.56 5.24 9.74
N ALA A 35 3.62 5.95 9.32
CA ALA A 35 3.77 6.43 7.96
C ALA A 35 4.02 5.28 6.98
N GLU A 36 4.88 4.32 7.34
CA GLU A 36 5.13 3.13 6.53
C GLU A 36 3.88 2.24 6.46
N VAL A 37 3.17 2.06 7.58
CA VAL A 37 1.89 1.35 7.61
C VAL A 37 0.87 2.03 6.70
N SER A 38 0.73 3.36 6.78
CA SER A 38 -0.19 4.11 5.91
C SER A 38 0.16 3.93 4.43
N GLN A 39 1.44 4.03 4.08
CA GLN A 39 1.92 3.85 2.72
C GLN A 39 1.59 2.46 2.18
N LEU A 40 1.81 1.40 2.97
CA LEU A 40 1.54 0.02 2.57
C LEU A 40 0.04 -0.22 2.36
N LEU A 41 -0.80 0.25 3.29
CA LEU A 41 -2.25 0.10 3.18
C LEU A 41 -2.80 0.86 1.97
N TRP A 42 -2.30 2.07 1.72
CA TRP A 42 -2.68 2.83 0.53
C TRP A 42 -2.22 2.15 -0.77
N ALA A 43 -0.98 1.67 -0.83
CA ALA A 43 -0.47 0.96 -2.00
C ALA A 43 -1.29 -0.31 -2.31
N ALA A 44 -1.83 -0.98 -1.28
CA ALA A 44 -2.58 -2.22 -1.44
C ALA A 44 -4.05 -2.03 -1.85
N GLN A 45 -4.80 -1.12 -1.21
CA GLN A 45 -6.24 -0.86 -1.49
C GLN A 45 -6.65 0.61 -1.19
N GLY A 46 -5.72 1.55 -1.26
CA GLY A 46 -5.98 2.98 -1.02
C GLY A 46 -6.85 3.63 -2.08
N VAL A 47 -7.54 4.72 -1.72
CA VAL A 47 -8.29 5.53 -2.67
C VAL A 47 -7.32 6.41 -3.47
N ASN A 48 -7.46 6.45 -4.80
CA ASN A 48 -6.58 7.22 -5.69
C ASN A 48 -7.33 8.17 -6.65
N ALA A 49 -8.65 8.25 -6.55
CA ALA A 49 -9.46 9.18 -7.34
C ALA A 49 -10.63 9.72 -6.50
N PRO A 50 -11.13 10.95 -6.77
CA PRO A 50 -12.29 11.52 -6.07
C PRO A 50 -13.54 10.64 -6.11
N GLU A 51 -13.70 9.83 -7.15
CA GLU A 51 -14.81 8.89 -7.35
C GLU A 51 -14.74 7.66 -6.41
N GLY A 52 -13.69 7.55 -5.59
CA GLY A 52 -13.49 6.43 -4.67
C GLY A 52 -12.78 5.23 -5.29
N TYR A 53 -12.17 5.40 -6.47
CA TYR A 53 -11.38 4.33 -7.10
C TYR A 53 -10.17 3.95 -6.26
N ARG A 54 -9.74 2.70 -6.41
CA ARG A 54 -8.68 2.10 -5.62
C ARG A 54 -7.39 1.95 -6.42
N THR A 55 -6.26 1.91 -5.71
CA THR A 55 -4.94 1.59 -6.28
C THR A 55 -4.90 0.20 -6.94
N ALA A 56 -5.77 -0.72 -6.51
CA ALA A 56 -5.99 -2.02 -7.14
C ALA A 56 -7.31 -2.03 -7.94
N PRO A 57 -7.31 -2.48 -9.21
CA PRO A 57 -8.54 -2.60 -9.99
C PRO A 57 -9.45 -3.70 -9.42
N SER A 58 -10.76 -3.51 -9.57
CA SER A 58 -11.77 -4.51 -9.19
C SER A 58 -12.85 -4.57 -10.25
N ALA A 59 -13.32 -5.79 -10.57
CA ALA A 59 -14.43 -5.98 -11.49
C ALA A 59 -15.66 -5.19 -11.01
N GLY A 60 -16.24 -4.39 -11.92
CA GLY A 60 -17.38 -3.52 -11.63
C GLY A 60 -17.16 -2.46 -10.55
N ALA A 61 -15.92 -2.15 -10.18
CA ALA A 61 -15.59 -1.27 -9.05
C ALA A 61 -16.28 -1.67 -7.73
N LEU A 62 -16.51 -2.98 -7.53
CA LEU A 62 -17.23 -3.50 -6.35
C LEU A 62 -16.37 -3.57 -5.08
N TYR A 63 -15.04 -3.62 -5.23
CA TYR A 63 -14.05 -3.67 -4.14
C TYR A 63 -14.41 -4.64 -2.99
N PRO A 64 -14.61 -5.94 -3.27
CA PRO A 64 -15.06 -6.90 -2.26
C PRO A 64 -13.98 -7.32 -1.24
N LEU A 65 -12.74 -6.87 -1.42
CA LEU A 65 -11.61 -7.27 -0.58
C LEU A 65 -11.36 -6.23 0.51
N GLU A 66 -11.13 -6.71 1.74
CA GLU A 66 -10.74 -5.91 2.89
C GLU A 66 -9.31 -6.23 3.32
N ILE A 67 -8.61 -5.25 3.91
CA ILE A 67 -7.29 -5.42 4.49
C ILE A 67 -7.40 -5.32 6.00
N HIS A 68 -6.93 -6.36 6.69
CA HIS A 68 -6.74 -6.37 8.14
C HIS A 68 -5.25 -6.31 8.46
N LEU A 69 -4.87 -5.35 9.29
CA LEU A 69 -3.54 -5.30 9.91
C LEU A 69 -3.61 -5.98 11.27
N VAL A 70 -2.75 -6.98 11.50
CA VAL A 70 -2.71 -7.83 12.71
C VAL A 70 -1.41 -7.68 13.47
#